data_AF-A0A817R0K0-F1
#
_entry.id   AF-A0A817R0K0-F1
#
_cell.length_a   1.000
_cell.length_b   1.000
_cell.length_c   1.000
_cell.angle_alpha   90.00
_cell.angle_beta   90.00
_cell.angle_gamma   90.00
#
_symmetry.space_group_name_H-M   'P 1'
#
loop_
_entity.id
_entity.type
_entity.pdbx_description
1 polymer ?
#
loop_
_entity_poly.entity_id
_entity_poly.type
_entity_poly.pdbx_seq_one_letter_code
_entity_poly.pdbx_strand_id
1 'polypeptide(L)'
;MLDNELRAIQRACQGTVLDTDIVSLNGFEFYLNSDATIQGTSRPMLYKVLYDEIGFTLDDIQQLTYYLCHIDVRCTKAIYVPAPVHCATLHVSHHLELHYKSQMSKDMNEINHVLEDTCLSTEKQSQLYSKFKTTNNSDMAVRNKYFNKPCH
;
A
#
# COMPACT_ATOMS: atom_id res chain seq x y z
N MET A 1 -14.75 -31.02 -35.85
CA MET A 1 -15.27 -29.88 -35.06
C MET A 1 -15.61 -30.30 -33.62
N LEU A 2 -14.98 -31.35 -33.06
CA LEU A 2 -15.34 -31.90 -31.75
C LEU A 2 -14.15 -32.26 -30.84
N ASP A 3 -12.96 -31.71 -31.07
CA ASP A 3 -11.76 -32.07 -30.28
C ASP A 3 -11.12 -30.87 -29.56
N ASN A 4 -11.65 -29.65 -29.74
CA ASN A 4 -11.14 -28.46 -29.05
C ASN A 4 -11.82 -28.16 -27.71
N GLU A 5 -12.90 -28.88 -27.35
CA GLU A 5 -13.57 -28.70 -26.05
C GLU A 5 -13.06 -29.65 -24.95
N LEU A 6 -12.39 -30.75 -25.31
CA LEU A 6 -11.89 -31.77 -24.37
C LEU A 6 -10.59 -31.40 -23.64
N ARG A 7 -10.12 -30.15 -23.77
CA ARG A 7 -8.98 -29.61 -23.00
C ARG A 7 -9.33 -28.35 -22.22
N ALA A 8 -10.61 -28.06 -22.01
CA ALA A 8 -10.97 -27.26 -20.84
C ALA A 8 -10.66 -28.13 -19.62
N ILE A 9 -9.60 -27.80 -18.88
CA ILE A 9 -9.33 -28.36 -17.55
C ILE A 9 -10.66 -28.38 -16.81
N GLN A 10 -11.19 -29.55 -16.45
CA GLN A 10 -12.47 -29.69 -15.76
C GLN A 10 -12.38 -28.89 -14.45
N ARG A 11 -13.01 -27.71 -14.41
CA ARG A 11 -13.02 -26.84 -13.22
C ARG A 11 -14.11 -27.31 -12.27
N ALA A 12 -13.89 -27.12 -10.97
CA ALA A 12 -14.96 -27.30 -10.00
C ALA A 12 -16.11 -26.33 -10.32
N CYS A 13 -17.34 -26.81 -10.22
CA CYS A 13 -18.52 -25.98 -10.39
C CYS A 13 -18.57 -24.90 -9.30
N GLN A 14 -19.22 -23.80 -9.61
CA GLN A 14 -19.53 -22.80 -8.60
C GLN A 14 -20.46 -23.41 -7.55
N GLY A 15 -20.19 -23.15 -6.27
CA GLY A 15 -20.93 -23.72 -5.14
C GLY A 15 -20.47 -25.11 -4.73
N THR A 16 -19.41 -25.66 -5.31
CA THR A 16 -18.83 -26.92 -4.83
C THR A 16 -18.28 -26.72 -3.41
N VAL A 17 -18.75 -27.57 -2.49
CA VAL A 17 -18.28 -27.66 -1.11
C VAL A 17 -17.57 -29.00 -0.91
N LEU A 18 -16.48 -28.99 -0.16
CA LEU A 18 -15.79 -30.20 0.31
C LEU A 18 -15.66 -30.12 1.82
N ASP A 19 -16.39 -30.98 2.52
CA ASP A 19 -16.46 -31.11 3.97
C ASP A 19 -16.14 -32.54 4.45
N THR A 20 -15.86 -33.48 3.54
CA THR A 20 -15.45 -34.85 3.86
C THR A 20 -14.00 -35.13 3.46
N ASP A 21 -13.36 -36.08 4.15
CA ASP A 21 -12.04 -36.70 3.89
C ASP A 21 -10.78 -35.81 3.95
N ILE A 22 -10.85 -34.55 3.51
CA ILE A 22 -9.69 -33.65 3.35
C ILE A 22 -9.61 -32.61 4.48
N VAL A 23 -10.68 -32.47 5.26
CA VAL A 23 -10.80 -31.50 6.37
C VAL A 23 -10.49 -32.14 7.72
N SER A 24 -10.28 -31.32 8.75
CA SER A 24 -10.00 -31.78 10.11
C SER A 24 -11.11 -32.68 10.65
N LEU A 25 -10.75 -33.86 11.17
CA LEU A 25 -11.68 -34.83 11.77
C LEU A 25 -12.47 -34.30 12.98
N ASN A 26 -11.92 -33.30 13.68
CA ASN A 26 -12.47 -32.75 14.92
C ASN A 26 -12.87 -31.27 14.78
N GLY A 27 -12.75 -30.67 13.59
CA GLY A 27 -12.95 -29.25 13.37
C GLY A 27 -14.16 -28.98 12.46
N PHE A 28 -14.84 -27.86 12.70
CA PHE A 28 -15.83 -27.31 11.78
C PHE A 28 -15.10 -26.59 10.65
N GLU A 29 -14.70 -27.35 9.63
CA GLU A 29 -13.89 -26.90 8.50
C GLU A 29 -14.48 -27.38 7.18
N PHE A 30 -14.48 -26.51 6.17
CA PHE A 30 -14.92 -26.86 4.83
C PHE A 30 -14.19 -26.04 3.76
N TYR A 31 -13.98 -26.63 2.59
CA TYR A 31 -13.58 -25.90 1.41
C TYR A 31 -14.80 -25.48 0.61
N LEU A 32 -14.81 -24.24 0.13
CA LEU A 32 -15.88 -23.73 -0.73
C LEU A 32 -15.29 -23.06 -1.98
N ASN A 33 -15.82 -23.43 -3.14
CA ASN A 33 -15.56 -22.78 -4.42
C ASN A 33 -16.74 -21.86 -4.80
N SER A 34 -16.69 -20.59 -4.42
CA SER A 34 -17.83 -19.67 -4.61
C SER A 34 -17.86 -18.91 -5.94
N ASP A 35 -16.76 -18.84 -6.70
CA ASP A 35 -16.66 -18.13 -7.99
C ASP A 35 -16.56 -19.09 -9.19
N ALA A 36 -17.17 -18.70 -10.30
CA ALA A 36 -16.98 -19.32 -11.61
C ALA A 36 -15.67 -18.83 -12.25
N THR A 37 -14.56 -19.49 -11.93
CA THR A 37 -13.23 -19.13 -12.44
C THR A 37 -13.20 -19.10 -13.97
N ILE A 38 -12.91 -17.92 -14.54
CA ILE A 38 -12.90 -17.69 -15.99
C ILE A 38 -11.61 -18.24 -16.63
N GLN A 39 -10.47 -18.01 -15.98
CA GLN A 39 -9.15 -18.40 -16.46
C GLN A 39 -8.34 -19.08 -15.34
N GLY A 40 -7.56 -20.10 -15.71
CA GLY A 40 -6.77 -20.89 -14.76
C GLY A 40 -7.60 -21.96 -14.04
N THR A 41 -7.09 -22.42 -12.91
CA THR A 41 -7.74 -23.41 -12.04
C THR A 41 -8.47 -22.70 -10.91
N SER A 42 -9.66 -23.17 -10.55
CA SER A 42 -10.40 -22.66 -9.40
C SER A 42 -9.60 -22.84 -8.11
N ARG A 43 -9.60 -21.82 -7.26
CA ARG A 43 -8.91 -21.83 -5.96
C ARG A 43 -9.97 -21.92 -4.85
N PRO A 44 -10.34 -23.13 -4.41
CA PRO A 44 -11.27 -23.27 -3.30
C PRO A 44 -10.67 -22.67 -2.02
N MET A 45 -11.50 -22.00 -1.23
CA MET A 45 -11.09 -21.37 0.03
C MET A 45 -11.45 -22.25 1.21
N LEU A 46 -10.53 -22.39 2.16
CA LEU A 46 -10.78 -23.09 3.43
C LEU A 46 -11.41 -22.13 4.44
N TYR A 47 -12.58 -22.52 4.94
CA TYR A 47 -13.24 -21.84 6.05
C TYR A 47 -13.14 -22.71 7.29
N LYS A 48 -12.72 -22.10 8.41
CA LYS A 48 -12.63 -22.75 9.71
C LYS A 48 -13.46 -21.95 10.71
N VAL A 49 -14.44 -22.60 11.31
CA VAL A 49 -15.23 -22.02 12.40
C VAL A 49 -14.42 -22.18 13.68
N LEU A 50 -13.97 -21.07 14.24
CA LEU A 50 -13.17 -21.06 15.47
C LEU A 50 -14.07 -21.04 16.71
N TYR A 51 -15.23 -20.40 16.60
CA TYR A 51 -16.12 -20.16 17.71
C TYR A 51 -17.55 -19.92 17.19
N ASP A 52 -18.53 -20.56 17.81
CA ASP A 52 -19.95 -20.38 17.51
C ASP A 52 -20.77 -20.51 18.81
N GLU A 53 -21.54 -19.48 19.14
CA GLU A 53 -22.48 -19.43 20.27
C GLU A 53 -23.94 -19.60 19.84
N ILE A 54 -24.21 -19.43 18.54
CA ILE A 54 -25.57 -19.45 17.98
C ILE A 54 -26.01 -20.91 17.79
N GLY A 55 -25.07 -21.82 17.59
CA GLY A 55 -25.32 -23.24 17.39
C GLY A 55 -25.74 -23.55 15.95
N PHE A 56 -25.09 -22.89 14.98
CA PHE A 56 -25.31 -23.17 13.58
C PHE A 56 -24.81 -24.56 13.20
N THR A 57 -25.50 -25.19 12.26
CA THR A 57 -24.98 -26.39 11.62
C THR A 57 -23.92 -26.01 10.58
N LEU A 58 -23.08 -26.97 10.19
CA LEU A 58 -22.07 -26.74 9.17
C LEU A 58 -22.72 -26.31 7.84
N ASP A 59 -23.85 -26.93 7.47
CA ASP A 59 -24.62 -26.61 6.26
C ASP A 59 -25.13 -25.16 6.27
N ASP A 60 -25.62 -24.68 7.42
CA ASP A 60 -26.08 -23.29 7.57
C ASP A 60 -24.92 -22.31 7.32
N ILE A 61 -23.74 -22.59 7.87
CA ILE A 61 -22.55 -21.76 7.71
C ILE A 61 -22.06 -21.79 6.26
N GLN A 62 -22.06 -22.96 5.63
CA GLN A 62 -21.69 -23.12 4.22
C GLN A 62 -22.61 -22.27 3.33
N GLN A 63 -23.92 -22.38 3.52
CA GLN A 63 -24.92 -21.64 2.74
C GLN A 63 -24.82 -20.13 2.99
N LEU A 64 -24.70 -19.71 4.25
CA LEU A 64 -24.50 -18.31 4.61
C LEU A 64 -23.25 -17.74 3.95
N THR A 65 -22.13 -18.46 4.06
CA THR A 65 -20.86 -18.05 3.45
C THR A 65 -20.99 -17.91 1.95
N TYR A 66 -21.66 -18.85 1.29
CA TYR A 66 -21.92 -18.79 -0.15
C TYR A 66 -22.75 -17.56 -0.53
N TYR A 67 -23.80 -17.23 0.22
CA TYR A 67 -24.60 -16.03 -0.03
C TYR A 67 -23.81 -14.74 0.19
N LEU A 68 -22.97 -14.68 1.22
CA LEU A 68 -22.10 -13.53 1.47
C LEU A 68 -21.13 -13.28 0.30
N CYS A 69 -20.74 -14.31 -0.46
CA CYS A 69 -19.93 -14.15 -1.66
C CYS A 69 -20.67 -13.50 -2.84
N HIS A 70 -22.00 -13.42 -2.82
CA HIS A 70 -22.83 -12.88 -3.91
C HIS A 70 -23.28 -11.43 -3.68
N ILE A 71 -23.11 -10.90 -2.47
CA ILE A 71 -23.59 -9.56 -2.10
C ILE A 71 -22.47 -8.51 -2.15
N ASP A 72 -21.43 -8.74 -2.96
CA ASP A 72 -20.34 -7.78 -3.09
C ASP A 72 -20.80 -6.50 -3.79
N VAL A 73 -20.40 -5.35 -3.24
CA VAL A 73 -20.84 -4.04 -3.75
C VAL A 73 -20.13 -3.62 -5.05
N ARG A 74 -19.06 -4.31 -5.45
CA ARG A 74 -18.22 -3.91 -6.59
C ARG A 74 -18.46 -4.75 -7.84
N CYS A 75 -19.01 -5.95 -7.69
CA CYS A 75 -19.20 -6.91 -8.76
C CYS A 75 -20.58 -7.58 -8.64
N THR A 76 -21.29 -7.71 -9.76
CA THR A 76 -22.57 -8.46 -9.82
C THR A 76 -22.37 -9.98 -9.98
N LYS A 77 -21.17 -10.46 -9.67
CA LYS A 77 -20.76 -11.86 -9.79
C LYS A 77 -20.28 -12.31 -8.43
N ALA A 78 -20.50 -13.58 -8.12
CA ALA A 78 -19.93 -14.17 -6.94
C ALA A 78 -18.40 -14.06 -6.96
N ILE A 79 -17.86 -13.65 -5.83
CA ILE A 79 -16.41 -13.58 -5.60
C ILE A 79 -15.95 -14.80 -4.81
N TYR A 80 -14.64 -15.07 -4.82
CA TYR A 80 -14.06 -16.24 -4.16
C TYR A 80 -13.99 -16.14 -2.62
N VAL A 81 -14.32 -14.97 -2.04
CA VAL A 81 -14.21 -14.64 -0.62
C VAL A 81 -15.48 -13.87 -0.17
N PRO A 82 -15.93 -13.92 1.09
CA PRO A 82 -17.15 -13.23 1.49
C PRO A 82 -17.02 -11.71 1.36
N ALA A 83 -18.10 -11.03 0.95
CA ALA A 83 -18.18 -9.58 0.81
C ALA A 83 -17.61 -8.77 2.00
N PRO A 84 -17.87 -9.11 3.29
CA PRO A 84 -17.30 -8.35 4.40
C PRO A 84 -15.76 -8.42 4.46
N VAL A 85 -15.19 -9.60 4.20
CA VAL A 85 -13.73 -9.81 4.18
C VAL A 85 -13.11 -9.04 3.01
N HIS A 86 -13.78 -9.09 1.86
CA HIS A 86 -13.38 -8.35 0.68
C HIS A 86 -13.35 -6.84 0.94
N CYS A 87 -14.43 -6.29 1.49
CA CYS A 87 -14.56 -4.87 1.84
C CYS A 87 -13.45 -4.43 2.81
N ALA A 88 -13.22 -5.20 3.89
CA ALA A 88 -12.17 -4.91 4.86
C ALA A 88 -10.77 -4.88 4.22
N THR A 89 -10.46 -5.84 3.35
CA THR A 89 -9.17 -5.94 2.66
C THR A 89 -8.91 -4.70 1.80
N LEU A 90 -9.93 -4.23 1.08
CA LEU A 90 -9.83 -3.06 0.22
C LEU A 90 -9.70 -1.77 1.01
N HIS A 91 -10.45 -1.66 2.10
CA HIS A 91 -10.36 -0.52 2.98
C HIS A 91 -8.95 -0.40 3.57
N VAL A 92 -8.40 -1.49 4.10
CA VAL A 92 -7.03 -1.53 4.66
C VAL A 92 -6.00 -1.21 3.59
N SER A 93 -6.12 -1.80 2.40
CA SER A 93 -5.18 -1.56 1.30
C SER A 93 -5.18 -0.10 0.86
N HIS A 94 -6.36 0.50 0.72
CA HIS A 94 -6.51 1.89 0.33
C HIS A 94 -6.01 2.85 1.43
N HIS A 95 -6.39 2.58 2.69
CA HIS A 95 -5.94 3.37 3.83
C HIS A 95 -4.41 3.35 3.96
N LEU A 96 -3.80 2.17 3.84
CA LEU A 96 -2.35 2.02 3.89
C LEU A 96 -1.66 2.83 2.78
N GLU A 97 -2.18 2.79 1.56
CA GLU A 97 -1.66 3.58 0.44
C GLU A 97 -1.74 5.09 0.71
N LEU A 98 -2.86 5.57 1.24
CA LEU A 98 -3.04 6.98 1.62
C LEU A 98 -2.07 7.40 2.73
N HIS A 99 -1.89 6.54 3.73
CA HIS A 99 -0.94 6.77 4.82
C HIS A 99 0.49 6.87 4.30
N TYR A 100 0.92 5.96 3.43
CA TYR A 100 2.25 6.03 2.81
C TYR A 100 2.43 7.28 1.95
N LYS A 101 1.44 7.65 1.11
CA LYS A 101 1.48 8.86 0.29
C LYS A 101 1.54 10.14 1.13
N SER A 102 0.75 10.21 2.20
CA SER A 102 0.75 11.34 3.13
C SER A 102 2.12 11.47 3.82
N GLN A 103 2.72 10.36 4.24
CA GLN A 103 4.03 10.36 4.87
C GLN A 103 5.10 10.88 3.90
N MET A 104 5.17 10.35 2.67
CA MET A 104 6.14 10.80 1.67
C MET A 104 5.98 12.29 1.33
N SER A 105 4.74 12.80 1.28
CA SER A 105 4.51 14.23 1.05
C SER A 105 5.02 15.09 2.21
N LYS A 106 4.89 14.64 3.45
CA LYS A 106 5.41 15.37 4.63
C LYS A 106 6.93 15.40 4.61
N ASP A 107 7.55 14.24 4.40
CA ASP A 107 9.02 14.11 4.35
C ASP A 107 9.60 14.99 3.23
N MET A 108 8.96 15.01 2.04
CA MET A 108 9.37 15.90 0.94
C MET A 108 9.19 17.38 1.26
N ASN A 109 8.10 17.76 1.91
CA ASN A 109 7.88 19.15 2.32
C ASN A 109 8.88 19.59 3.40
N GLU A 110 9.24 18.70 4.32
CA GLU A 110 10.25 18.95 5.34
C GLU A 110 11.65 19.11 4.72
N ILE A 111 12.02 18.25 3.77
CA ILE A 111 13.26 18.41 3.00
C ILE A 111 13.28 19.75 2.25
N ASN A 112 12.19 20.10 1.56
CA ASN A 112 12.09 21.37 0.84
C ASN A 112 12.23 22.58 1.77
N HIS A 113 11.60 22.54 2.96
CA HIS A 113 11.74 23.60 3.96
C HIS A 113 13.19 23.72 4.45
N VAL A 114 13.86 22.61 4.74
CA VAL A 114 15.27 22.60 5.16
C VAL A 114 16.17 23.15 4.05
N LEU A 115 15.92 22.79 2.79
CA LEU A 115 16.65 23.29 1.64
C LEU A 115 16.46 24.80 1.45
N GLU A 116 15.24 25.31 1.60
CA GLU A 116 14.95 26.74 1.51
C GLU A 116 15.67 27.53 2.62
N ASP A 117 15.66 27.03 3.86
CA ASP A 117 16.37 27.66 4.99
C ASP A 117 17.90 27.69 4.79
N THR A 118 18.48 26.60 4.27
CA THR A 118 19.92 26.53 3.99
C THR A 118 20.32 27.43 2.82
N CYS A 119 19.53 27.48 1.74
CA CYS A 119 19.74 28.41 0.63
C CYS A 119 19.69 29.88 1.10
N LEU A 120 18.69 30.27 1.90
CA LEU A 120 18.62 31.63 2.44
C LEU A 120 19.82 31.97 3.35
N SER A 121 20.31 31.00 4.14
CA SER A 121 21.45 31.22 5.03
C SER A 121 22.77 31.42 4.26
N THR A 122 22.99 30.65 3.20
CA THR A 122 24.20 30.72 2.36
C THR A 122 24.23 31.97 1.51
N GLU A 123 23.08 32.45 1.01
CA GLU A 123 22.98 33.75 0.34
C GLU A 123 23.32 34.90 1.28
N LYS A 124 22.79 34.90 2.51
CA LYS A 124 23.13 35.91 3.53
C LYS A 124 24.61 35.93 3.87
N GLN A 125 25.24 34.75 4.01
CA GLN A 125 26.68 34.63 4.24
C GLN A 125 27.50 35.13 3.03
N SER A 126 27.07 34.83 1.81
CA SER A 126 27.73 35.28 0.58
C SER A 126 27.64 36.80 0.40
N GLN A 127 26.51 37.41 0.78
CA GLN A 127 26.32 38.87 0.81
C GLN A 127 27.16 39.54 1.90
N LEU A 128 27.32 38.92 3.07
CA LEU A 128 28.22 39.41 4.13
C LEU A 128 29.69 39.39 3.68
N TYR A 129 30.11 38.31 3.02
CA TYR A 129 31.47 38.17 2.51
C TYR A 129 31.80 39.18 1.39
N SER A 130 30.85 39.42 0.46
CA SER A 130 31.03 40.46 -0.57
C SER A 130 31.08 41.86 0.03
N LYS A 131 30.24 42.15 1.04
CA LYS A 131 30.26 43.41 1.79
C LYS A 131 31.58 43.62 2.54
N PHE A 132 32.10 42.57 3.19
CA PHE A 132 33.40 42.61 3.88
C PHE A 132 34.57 42.87 2.90
N LYS A 133 34.55 42.27 1.70
CA LYS A 133 35.53 42.55 0.64
C LYS A 133 35.48 44.00 0.16
N THR A 134 34.29 44.58 0.01
CA THR A 134 34.16 45.99 -0.41
C THR A 134 34.66 46.96 0.67
N THR A 135 34.39 46.70 1.95
CA THR A 135 34.86 47.55 3.07
C THR A 135 36.38 47.50 3.23
N ASN A 136 36.98 46.32 3.08
CA ASN A 136 38.44 46.18 3.15
C ASN A 136 39.15 46.80 1.95
N ASN A 137 38.52 46.83 0.77
CA ASN A 137 39.07 47.53 -0.39
C ASN A 137 38.99 49.06 -0.26
N SER A 138 38.01 49.61 0.46
CA SER A 138 37.98 51.04 0.80
C SER A 138 38.96 51.43 1.92
N ASP A 139 39.24 50.53 2.87
CA ASP A 139 40.22 50.77 3.95
C ASP A 139 41.68 50.53 3.51
N MET A 140 41.93 49.67 2.51
CA MET A 140 43.26 49.50 1.91
C MET A 140 43.74 50.74 1.14
N ALA A 141 42.82 51.54 0.60
CA ALA A 141 43.16 52.81 -0.05
C ALA A 141 43.66 53.88 0.96
N VAL A 142 43.25 53.79 2.22
CA VAL A 142 43.68 54.71 3.29
C VAL A 142 44.97 54.24 3.96
N ARG A 143 45.27 52.93 3.94
CA ARG A 143 46.47 52.37 4.60
C ARG A 143 47.76 52.44 3.77
N ASN A 144 47.68 52.82 2.48
CA ASN A 144 48.86 52.91 1.61
C ASN A 144 49.51 54.32 1.56
N LYS A 145 49.41 55.09 2.66
CA LYS A 145 50.03 56.43 2.78
C LYS A 145 51.15 56.53 3.84
N TYR A 146 51.46 55.45 4.55
CA TYR A 146 52.39 55.49 5.70
C TYR A 146 53.58 54.51 5.65
N PHE A 147 53.89 53.90 4.51
CA PHE A 147 55.04 52.97 4.38
C PHE A 147 55.97 53.27 3.19
N ASN A 148 56.31 54.54 2.97
CA ASN A 148 57.48 54.91 2.17
C ASN A 148 58.16 56.14 2.77
N LYS A 149 59.07 55.92 3.73
CA LYS A 149 60.13 56.86 4.04
C LYS A 149 61.45 56.28 3.48
N PRO A 150 62.20 57.01 2.66
CA PRO A 150 63.51 56.58 2.22
C PRO A 150 64.51 56.75 3.38
N CYS A 151 65.28 55.70 3.68
CA CYS A 151 66.47 55.84 4.52
C CYS A 151 67.58 56.47 3.67
N HIS A 152 68.20 57.54 4.21
CA HIS A 152 69.47 58.09 3.76
C HIS A 152 70.64 57.29 4.36
#